data_AF-A0A7C0VVM2-F1
#
_entry.id   AF-A0A7C0VVM2-F1
#
_cell.length_a   1.000
_cell.length_b   1.000
_cell.length_c   1.000
_cell.angle_alpha   90.00
_cell.angle_beta   90.00
_cell.angle_gamma   90.00
#
_symmetry.space_group_name_H-M   'P 1'
#
loop_
_entity.id
_entity.type
_entity.pdbx_description
1 polymer ?
#
loop_
_entity_poly.entity_id
_entity_poly.type
_entity_poly.pdbx_seq_one_letter_code
_entity_poly.pdbx_strand_id
1 'polypeptide(L)'
;MDTNCETLAAPVRSDVYHAIRRNGEAVAFDPRKIEYAMTRAFLAVDGGDHAEGVALTVRALAAQVTEGLVRHLNPGDTIHVEDIQDRVELCLMRAGHYRVARAYALYREQHRRLREDRRTLVDVESSVQEYLTRADWRVHANANQGYSLGGLILNVSGKVIANYWLSHVYPPEVGEAHRNADLHIHDLDMLCGYCAGWSLRTLLAEGLNGVPGKVEAGPPRHLSSAVGQMVNFLGTLQNEWAGAQAFSSFDTYLAPFVRKDALSYEAVRQNIQELVFNLNVPSRWGTQTPFTNLTFDWVCPEDLREQHPVIGGEEMAFTYGELGPEMDLINRVYIEVMTAGDAKGRVFTFPIPTYNITSEFPWDSENATRLFEMTAKYGLPYFQNFINSDLEPRMVRSMCCRLQLDLRELLKRGNGLFGSAEQTG
;
A
#
# COMPACT_ATOMS: atom_id res chain seq x y z
N MET A 1 -28.21 68.67 -38.65
CA MET A 1 -29.23 68.76 -37.58
C MET A 1 -29.78 67.37 -37.34
N ASP A 2 -28.92 66.41 -37.00
CA ASP A 2 -28.34 66.22 -35.65
C ASP A 2 -29.43 65.85 -34.65
N THR A 3 -29.47 64.60 -34.20
CA THR A 3 -28.89 64.23 -32.90
C THR A 3 -29.04 62.73 -32.62
N ASN A 4 -27.88 62.11 -32.36
CA ASN A 4 -27.69 60.83 -31.69
C ASN A 4 -28.31 60.84 -30.29
N CYS A 5 -28.70 59.65 -29.81
CA CYS A 5 -28.43 59.29 -28.42
C CYS A 5 -28.28 57.75 -28.31
N GLU A 6 -27.13 57.25 -28.76
CA GLU A 6 -26.59 55.97 -28.27
C GLU A 6 -26.29 56.13 -26.77
N THR A 7 -27.03 55.41 -25.94
CA THR A 7 -26.77 55.39 -24.49
C THR A 7 -25.61 54.44 -24.23
N LEU A 8 -24.37 54.96 -24.30
CA LEU A 8 -23.19 54.28 -23.77
C LEU A 8 -23.32 54.18 -22.24
N ALA A 9 -23.44 52.95 -21.74
CA ALA A 9 -23.45 52.66 -20.32
C ALA A 9 -22.19 53.22 -19.63
N ALA A 10 -22.36 53.84 -18.47
CA ALA A 10 -21.26 54.42 -17.69
C ALA A 10 -20.21 53.35 -17.32
N PRO A 11 -18.90 53.69 -17.32
CA PRO A 11 -17.86 52.73 -16.97
C PRO A 11 -18.02 52.25 -15.52
N VAL A 12 -18.11 50.93 -15.34
CA VAL A 12 -18.16 50.26 -14.03
C VAL A 12 -16.92 50.66 -13.22
N ARG A 13 -17.11 51.29 -12.06
CA ARG A 13 -16.00 51.67 -11.16
C ARG A 13 -15.40 50.41 -10.53
N SER A 14 -14.16 50.07 -10.88
CA SER A 14 -13.41 48.90 -10.38
C SER A 14 -13.21 48.90 -8.87
N ASP A 15 -13.22 50.07 -8.24
CA ASP A 15 -12.71 50.28 -6.89
C ASP A 15 -13.73 49.96 -5.78
N VAL A 16 -14.88 49.39 -6.16
CA VAL A 16 -16.06 49.21 -5.30
C VAL A 16 -16.37 47.72 -5.05
N TYR A 17 -15.75 46.81 -5.82
CA TYR A 17 -15.99 45.36 -5.74
C TYR A 17 -14.68 44.61 -5.47
N HIS A 18 -14.78 43.47 -4.79
CA HIS A 18 -13.63 42.61 -4.50
C HIS A 18 -13.79 41.24 -5.18
N ALA A 19 -12.70 40.71 -5.72
CA ALA A 19 -12.61 39.34 -6.19
C ALA A 19 -11.92 38.47 -5.13
N ILE A 20 -12.55 37.37 -4.72
CA ILE A 20 -11.94 36.37 -3.84
C ILE A 20 -11.14 35.41 -4.70
N ARG A 21 -9.81 35.45 -4.54
CA ARG A 21 -8.90 34.47 -5.12
C ARG A 21 -9.08 33.11 -4.46
N ARG A 22 -8.63 32.06 -5.14
CA ARG A 22 -8.72 30.67 -4.68
C ARG A 22 -7.94 30.37 -3.38
N ASN A 23 -7.01 31.24 -2.99
CA ASN A 23 -6.29 31.20 -1.70
C ASN A 23 -7.05 31.90 -0.56
N GLY A 24 -8.29 32.35 -0.79
CA GLY A 24 -9.10 33.11 0.18
C GLY A 24 -8.77 34.60 0.24
N GLU A 25 -7.76 35.08 -0.49
CA GLU A 25 -7.35 36.49 -0.50
C GLU A 25 -8.33 37.34 -1.31
N ALA A 26 -8.89 38.38 -0.68
CA ALA A 26 -9.71 39.37 -1.36
C ALA A 26 -8.83 40.42 -2.04
N VAL A 27 -9.02 40.63 -3.34
CA VAL A 27 -8.33 41.66 -4.12
C VAL A 27 -9.32 42.55 -4.84
N ALA A 28 -8.95 43.80 -5.15
CA ALA A 28 -9.81 44.68 -5.94
C ALA A 28 -10.17 44.03 -7.29
N PHE A 29 -11.44 44.10 -7.66
CA PHE A 29 -11.94 43.57 -8.92
C PHE A 29 -11.42 44.43 -10.09
N ASP A 30 -10.74 43.80 -11.04
CA ASP A 30 -10.17 44.49 -12.21
C ASP A 30 -10.74 43.87 -13.51
N PRO A 31 -11.67 44.56 -14.20
CA PRO A 31 -12.30 44.04 -15.42
C PRO A 31 -11.29 43.85 -16.56
N ARG A 32 -10.15 44.55 -16.54
CA ARG A 32 -9.08 44.37 -17.55
C ARG A 32 -8.48 42.97 -17.53
N LYS A 33 -8.57 42.26 -16.39
CA LYS A 33 -8.11 40.86 -16.29
C LYS A 33 -9.02 39.91 -17.06
N ILE A 34 -10.31 40.21 -17.15
CA ILE A 34 -11.28 39.44 -17.96
C ILE A 34 -10.94 39.62 -19.44
N GLU A 35 -10.77 40.87 -19.88
CA GLU A 35 -10.37 41.20 -21.25
C GLU A 35 -9.05 40.52 -21.64
N TYR A 36 -8.05 40.56 -20.77
CA TYR A 36 -6.76 39.89 -20.99
C TYR A 36 -6.91 38.36 -21.15
N ALA A 37 -7.66 37.72 -20.24
CA ALA A 37 -7.87 36.28 -20.29
C ALA A 37 -8.64 35.84 -21.55
N MET A 38 -9.66 36.60 -21.94
CA MET A 38 -10.41 36.35 -23.18
C MET A 38 -9.53 36.56 -24.41
N THR A 39 -8.73 37.64 -24.46
CA THR A 39 -7.80 37.91 -25.56
C THR A 39 -6.84 36.74 -25.77
N ARG A 40 -6.27 36.21 -24.69
CA ARG A 40 -5.39 35.03 -24.75
C ARG A 40 -6.10 33.79 -25.32
N ALA A 41 -7.37 33.59 -24.96
CA ALA A 41 -8.16 32.46 -25.45
C ALA A 41 -8.48 32.58 -26.95
N PHE A 42 -8.83 33.78 -27.43
CA PHE A 42 -9.05 34.03 -28.86
C PHE A 42 -7.76 33.86 -29.67
N LEU A 43 -6.65 34.43 -29.21
CA LEU A 43 -5.35 34.29 -29.88
C LEU A 43 -4.86 32.84 -29.96
N ALA A 44 -5.18 32.02 -28.96
CA ALA A 44 -4.84 30.60 -28.95
C ALA A 44 -5.61 29.77 -30.00
N VAL A 45 -6.78 30.25 -30.45
CA VAL A 45 -7.65 29.52 -31.41
C VAL A 45 -7.53 30.08 -32.83
N ASP A 46 -7.46 31.40 -32.98
CA ASP A 46 -7.55 32.08 -34.28
C ASP A 46 -6.18 32.46 -34.87
N GLY A 47 -5.08 32.30 -34.11
CA GLY A 47 -3.73 32.70 -34.52
C GLY A 47 -3.53 34.22 -34.54
N GLY A 48 -2.28 34.67 -34.50
CA GLY A 48 -1.92 36.09 -34.35
C GLY A 48 -2.36 37.02 -35.50
N ASP A 49 -2.85 36.48 -36.61
CA ASP A 49 -3.10 37.22 -37.86
C ASP A 49 -4.43 38.01 -37.88
N HIS A 50 -5.30 37.87 -36.87
CA HIS A 50 -6.59 38.59 -36.77
C HIS A 50 -6.67 39.56 -35.56
N ALA A 51 -5.53 40.03 -35.05
CA ALA A 51 -5.43 40.76 -33.77
C ALA A 51 -6.36 41.98 -33.65
N GLU A 52 -6.61 42.71 -34.73
CA GLU A 52 -7.38 43.98 -34.68
C GLU A 52 -8.90 43.76 -34.59
N GLY A 53 -9.44 42.76 -35.31
CA GLY A 53 -10.86 42.37 -35.22
C GLY A 53 -11.21 41.60 -33.94
N VAL A 54 -10.25 40.85 -33.41
CA VAL A 54 -10.37 40.14 -32.13
C VAL A 54 -10.46 41.12 -30.96
N ALA A 55 -9.69 42.22 -30.98
CA ALA A 55 -9.63 43.17 -29.86
C ALA A 55 -10.97 43.90 -29.61
N LEU A 56 -11.70 44.27 -30.67
CA LEU A 56 -13.02 44.90 -30.55
C LEU A 56 -14.07 43.91 -30.03
N THR A 57 -14.05 42.68 -30.57
CA THR A 57 -14.95 41.60 -30.16
C THR A 57 -14.74 41.22 -28.69
N VAL A 58 -13.48 41.06 -28.27
CA VAL A 58 -13.13 40.74 -26.88
C VAL A 58 -13.53 41.86 -25.93
N ARG A 59 -13.30 43.14 -26.28
CA ARG A 59 -13.75 44.28 -25.46
C ARG A 59 -15.25 44.29 -25.25
N ALA A 60 -16.03 44.07 -26.31
CA ALA A 60 -17.48 44.01 -26.22
C ALA A 60 -17.94 42.84 -25.32
N LEU A 61 -17.37 41.66 -25.49
CA LEU A 61 -17.71 40.49 -24.67
C LEU A 61 -17.26 40.64 -23.21
N ALA A 62 -16.07 41.18 -22.95
CA ALA A 62 -15.58 41.44 -21.60
C ALA A 62 -16.44 42.48 -20.86
N ALA A 63 -16.94 43.50 -21.57
CA ALA A 63 -17.90 44.45 -21.03
C ALA A 63 -19.23 43.76 -20.67
N GLN A 64 -19.75 42.87 -21.52
CA GLN A 64 -20.97 42.10 -21.23
C GLN A 64 -20.81 41.15 -20.04
N VAL A 65 -19.65 40.50 -19.91
CA VAL A 65 -19.32 39.68 -18.73
C VAL A 65 -19.30 40.55 -17.48
N THR A 66 -18.60 41.68 -17.52
CA THR A 66 -18.46 42.61 -16.40
C THR A 66 -19.81 43.16 -15.96
N GLU A 67 -20.61 43.68 -16.89
CA GLU A 67 -21.96 44.18 -16.62
C GLU A 67 -22.85 43.08 -16.03
N GLY A 68 -22.78 41.86 -16.59
CA GLY A 68 -23.54 40.72 -16.11
C GLY A 68 -23.16 40.27 -14.70
N LEU A 69 -21.89 40.44 -14.29
CA LEU A 69 -21.43 40.14 -12.93
C LEU A 69 -21.91 41.20 -11.95
N VAL A 70 -21.76 42.49 -12.29
CA VAL A 70 -22.06 43.59 -11.34
C VAL A 70 -23.53 43.97 -11.25
N ARG A 71 -24.36 43.58 -12.23
CA ARG A 71 -25.79 43.94 -12.29
C ARG A 71 -26.59 43.53 -11.04
N HIS A 72 -26.16 42.47 -10.35
CA HIS A 72 -26.83 41.95 -9.15
C HIS A 72 -26.02 42.14 -7.87
N LEU A 73 -24.93 42.92 -7.91
CA LEU A 73 -24.01 43.11 -6.78
C LEU A 73 -24.14 44.51 -6.20
N ASN A 74 -24.17 44.58 -4.87
CA ASN A 74 -24.11 45.83 -4.13
C ASN A 74 -22.66 46.28 -3.95
N PRO A 75 -22.44 47.60 -3.75
CA PRO A 75 -21.14 48.12 -3.37
C PRO A 75 -20.55 47.41 -2.14
N GLY A 76 -19.35 46.83 -2.26
CA GLY A 76 -18.70 46.06 -1.19
C GLY A 76 -18.84 44.54 -1.31
N ASP A 77 -19.68 44.04 -2.23
CA ASP A 77 -19.85 42.60 -2.43
C ASP A 77 -18.59 41.95 -3.04
N THR A 78 -18.44 40.66 -2.74
CA THR A 78 -17.33 39.82 -3.20
C THR A 78 -17.76 38.89 -4.33
N ILE A 79 -16.85 38.64 -5.27
CA ILE A 79 -17.07 37.74 -6.43
C ILE A 79 -16.02 36.63 -6.37
N HIS A 80 -16.41 35.37 -6.43
CA HIS A 80 -15.41 34.31 -6.54
C HIS A 80 -14.83 34.26 -7.95
N VAL A 81 -13.53 33.97 -8.04
CA VAL A 81 -12.86 33.81 -9.35
C VAL A 81 -13.50 32.71 -10.21
N GLU A 82 -14.14 31.69 -9.61
CA GLU A 82 -14.91 30.68 -10.37
C GLU A 82 -16.12 31.30 -11.07
N ASP A 83 -16.89 32.15 -10.39
CA ASP A 83 -18.08 32.79 -10.95
C ASP A 83 -17.73 33.67 -12.15
N ILE A 84 -16.59 34.36 -12.08
CA ILE A 84 -16.07 35.15 -13.19
C ILE A 84 -15.76 34.25 -14.39
N GLN A 85 -15.12 33.09 -14.16
CA GLN A 85 -14.74 32.15 -15.21
C GLN A 85 -15.97 31.48 -15.85
N ASP A 86 -16.94 31.06 -15.04
CA ASP A 86 -18.20 30.48 -15.52
C ASP A 86 -18.98 31.49 -16.36
N ARG A 87 -18.97 32.77 -15.95
CA ARG A 87 -19.61 33.85 -16.70
C ARG A 87 -18.93 34.11 -18.04
N VAL A 88 -17.60 34.02 -18.10
CA VAL A 88 -16.83 34.12 -19.36
C VAL A 88 -17.19 32.98 -20.31
N GLU A 89 -17.23 31.73 -19.84
CA GLU A 89 -17.63 30.57 -20.66
C GLU A 89 -19.04 30.72 -21.21
N LEU A 90 -20.01 31.07 -20.37
CA LEU A 90 -21.39 31.31 -20.77
C LEU A 90 -21.52 32.44 -21.80
N CYS A 91 -20.76 33.53 -21.64
CA CYS A 91 -20.76 34.64 -22.58
C CYS A 91 -20.20 34.21 -23.95
N LEU A 92 -19.08 33.50 -23.97
CA LEU A 92 -18.48 32.95 -25.19
C LEU A 92 -19.41 31.99 -25.92
N MET A 93 -20.11 31.12 -25.18
CA MET A 93 -21.11 30.20 -25.75
C MET A 93 -22.32 30.94 -26.35
N ARG A 94 -22.86 31.94 -25.65
CA ARG A 94 -24.01 32.74 -26.12
C ARG A 94 -23.68 33.57 -27.36
N ALA A 95 -22.45 34.04 -27.46
CA ALA A 95 -21.95 34.78 -28.62
C ALA A 95 -21.57 33.86 -29.81
N GLY A 96 -21.73 32.54 -29.69
CA GLY A 96 -21.44 31.58 -30.76
C GLY A 96 -19.95 31.22 -30.92
N HIS A 97 -19.08 31.67 -30.02
CA HIS A 97 -17.64 31.38 -30.04
C HIS A 97 -17.31 30.02 -29.39
N TYR A 98 -17.94 28.94 -29.86
CA TYR A 98 -17.83 27.61 -29.25
C TYR A 98 -16.40 27.07 -29.21
N ARG A 99 -15.59 27.33 -30.24
CA ARG A 99 -14.18 26.90 -30.29
C ARG A 99 -13.34 27.58 -29.20
N VAL A 100 -13.57 28.88 -28.98
CA VAL A 100 -12.88 29.68 -27.95
C VAL A 100 -13.36 29.29 -26.56
N ALA A 101 -14.67 29.07 -26.36
CA ALA A 101 -15.22 28.59 -25.10
C ALA A 101 -14.61 27.24 -24.68
N ARG A 102 -14.51 26.28 -25.63
CA ARG A 102 -13.87 24.99 -25.38
C ARG A 102 -12.39 25.11 -25.04
N ALA A 103 -11.64 25.94 -25.77
CA ALA A 103 -10.22 26.17 -25.49
C ALA A 103 -10.00 26.83 -24.12
N TYR A 104 -10.86 27.79 -23.75
CA TYR A 104 -10.86 28.45 -22.46
C TYR A 104 -11.13 27.46 -21.30
N ALA A 105 -12.16 26.61 -21.43
CA ALA A 105 -12.48 25.58 -20.45
C ALA A 105 -11.34 24.55 -20.28
N LEU A 106 -10.74 24.09 -21.39
CA LEU A 106 -9.59 23.19 -21.36
C LEU A 106 -8.36 23.82 -20.70
N TYR A 107 -8.10 25.10 -20.97
CA TYR A 107 -7.00 25.84 -20.35
C TYR A 107 -7.22 26.01 -18.83
N ARG A 108 -8.45 26.32 -18.40
CA ARG A 108 -8.84 26.40 -16.99
C ARG A 108 -8.61 25.05 -16.27
N GLU A 109 -9.04 23.96 -16.89
CA GLU A 109 -8.84 22.59 -16.43
C GLU A 109 -7.35 22.25 -16.29
N GLN A 110 -6.56 22.48 -17.35
CA GLN A 110 -5.13 22.19 -17.36
C GLN A 110 -4.39 22.99 -16.28
N HIS A 111 -4.72 24.27 -16.12
CA HIS A 111 -4.14 25.09 -15.06
C HIS A 111 -4.62 24.68 -13.67
N ARG A 112 -5.84 24.13 -13.52
CA ARG A 112 -6.33 23.57 -12.25
C ARG A 112 -5.47 22.37 -11.86
N ARG A 113 -5.27 21.43 -12.79
CA ARG A 113 -4.38 20.28 -12.62
C ARG A 113 -2.95 20.69 -12.29
N LEU A 114 -2.35 21.61 -13.06
CA LEU A 114 -0.98 22.11 -12.79
C LEU A 114 -0.82 22.74 -11.39
N ARG A 115 -1.88 23.31 -10.82
CA ARG A 115 -1.87 23.88 -9.46
C ARG A 115 -2.07 22.81 -8.40
N GLU A 116 -2.93 21.83 -8.64
CA GLU A 116 -3.08 20.64 -7.80
C GLU A 116 -1.74 19.89 -7.75
N ASP A 117 -1.09 19.68 -8.90
CA ASP A 117 0.24 19.05 -9.00
C ASP A 117 1.33 19.85 -8.28
N ARG A 118 1.27 21.20 -8.28
CA ARG A 118 2.20 22.04 -7.50
C ARG A 118 2.01 21.89 -5.99
N ARG A 119 0.82 21.53 -5.51
CA ARG A 119 0.56 21.24 -4.10
C ARG A 119 1.12 19.87 -3.69
N THR A 120 1.40 19.00 -4.66
CA THR A 120 2.01 17.68 -4.48
C THR A 120 3.54 17.70 -4.49
N LEU A 121 4.18 18.88 -4.60
CA LEU A 121 5.64 18.99 -4.56
C LEU A 121 6.15 18.72 -3.14
N VAL A 122 6.74 17.55 -2.95
CA VAL A 122 7.51 17.22 -1.74
C VAL A 122 8.78 18.07 -1.77
N ASP A 123 8.95 18.92 -0.76
CA ASP A 123 10.19 19.65 -0.57
C ASP A 123 11.28 18.69 -0.09
N VAL A 124 12.32 18.55 -0.93
CA VAL A 124 13.39 17.57 -0.76
C VAL A 124 14.25 17.91 0.44
N GLU A 125 14.52 19.19 0.68
CA GLU A 125 15.38 19.64 1.78
C GLU A 125 14.71 19.36 3.13
N SER A 126 13.46 19.78 3.30
CA SER A 126 12.70 19.48 4.53
C SER A 126 12.52 17.98 4.75
N SER A 127 12.20 17.20 3.71
CA SER A 127 11.98 15.75 3.86
C SER A 127 13.22 15.00 4.38
N VAL A 128 14.41 15.38 3.92
CA VAL A 128 15.67 14.79 4.40
C VAL A 128 16.02 15.32 5.78
N GLN A 129 15.92 16.64 5.99
CA GLN A 129 16.30 17.28 7.24
C GLN A 129 15.42 16.83 8.41
N GLU A 130 14.12 16.64 8.20
CA GLU A 130 13.17 16.13 9.19
C GLU A 130 13.57 14.72 9.67
N TYR A 131 14.02 13.86 8.76
CA TYR A 131 14.49 12.52 9.13
C TYR A 131 15.80 12.58 9.90
N LEU A 132 16.77 13.37 9.45
CA LEU A 132 18.08 13.54 10.12
C LEU A 132 17.94 14.10 11.53
N THR A 133 16.99 15.02 11.74
CA THR A 133 16.70 15.65 13.03
C THR A 133 15.68 14.88 13.87
N ARG A 134 15.02 13.86 13.30
CA ARG A 134 13.91 13.10 13.90
C ARG A 134 12.76 14.00 14.39
N ALA A 135 12.49 15.07 13.64
CA ALA A 135 11.47 16.05 13.99
C ALA A 135 10.03 15.59 13.68
N ASP A 136 9.88 14.62 12.77
CA ASP A 136 8.60 14.09 12.30
C ASP A 136 8.27 12.75 13.00
N TRP A 137 7.06 12.64 13.55
CA TRP A 137 6.59 11.40 14.19
C TRP A 137 6.53 10.22 13.22
N ARG A 138 6.41 10.47 11.91
CA ARG A 138 6.38 9.43 10.87
C ARG A 138 7.65 8.59 10.83
N VAL A 139 8.78 9.13 11.30
CA VAL A 139 10.04 8.39 11.51
C VAL A 139 9.87 7.24 12.53
N HIS A 140 8.82 7.31 13.35
CA HIS A 140 8.46 6.31 14.36
C HIS A 140 7.15 5.56 14.05
N ALA A 141 6.55 5.73 12.86
CA ALA A 141 5.30 5.08 12.50
C ALA A 141 5.43 3.55 12.39
N ASN A 142 6.60 3.07 11.97
CA ASN A 142 6.90 1.65 11.85
C ASN A 142 7.92 1.23 12.93
N ALA A 143 7.46 0.42 13.90
CA ALA A 143 8.30 -0.04 15.02
C ALA A 143 9.47 -0.94 14.59
N ASN A 144 9.39 -1.56 13.40
CA ASN A 144 10.46 -2.38 12.85
C ASN A 144 11.55 -1.53 12.16
N GLN A 145 11.33 -0.23 11.96
CA GLN A 145 12.30 0.68 11.35
C GLN A 145 13.19 1.36 12.40
N GLY A 146 14.51 1.19 12.24
CA GLY A 146 15.51 1.96 12.97
C GLY A 146 16.08 3.12 12.13
N TYR A 147 16.65 4.12 12.83
CA TYR A 147 17.38 5.21 12.18
C TYR A 147 18.60 4.66 11.40
N SER A 148 18.49 4.69 10.09
CA SER A 148 19.46 4.12 9.15
C SER A 148 19.37 4.78 7.78
N LEU A 149 20.34 4.50 6.90
CA LEU A 149 20.33 4.99 5.52
C LEU A 149 19.10 4.49 4.74
N GLY A 150 18.77 3.21 4.81
CA GLY A 150 17.58 2.75 4.08
C GLY A 150 16.27 3.19 4.75
N GLY A 151 16.23 3.50 6.05
CA GLY A 151 15.08 4.16 6.68
C GLY A 151 14.88 5.57 6.12
N LEU A 152 15.96 6.29 5.80
CA LEU A 152 15.88 7.57 5.10
C LEU A 152 15.29 7.39 3.69
N ILE A 153 15.77 6.38 2.95
CA ILE A 153 15.27 6.07 1.61
C ILE A 153 13.77 5.74 1.65
N LEU A 154 13.34 4.88 2.58
CA LEU A 154 11.93 4.52 2.77
C LEU A 154 11.08 5.73 3.19
N ASN A 155 11.56 6.56 4.11
CA ASN A 155 10.82 7.75 4.54
C ASN A 155 10.62 8.76 3.38
N VAL A 156 11.66 9.03 2.59
CA VAL A 156 11.56 9.97 1.46
C VAL A 156 10.67 9.39 0.36
N SER A 157 10.88 8.14 -0.04
CA SER A 157 10.03 7.48 -1.05
C SER A 157 8.57 7.37 -0.57
N GLY A 158 8.35 7.00 0.68
CA GLY A 158 7.04 6.89 1.29
C GLY A 158 6.25 8.21 1.27
N LYS A 159 6.89 9.34 1.58
CA LYS A 159 6.24 10.67 1.46
C LYS A 159 5.80 10.99 0.03
N VAL A 160 6.59 10.58 -0.97
CA VAL A 160 6.25 10.78 -2.38
C VAL A 160 5.06 9.90 -2.78
N ILE A 161 5.11 8.61 -2.44
CA ILE A 161 4.05 7.65 -2.79
C ILE A 161 2.73 7.97 -2.06
N ALA A 162 2.78 8.34 -0.79
CA ALA A 162 1.59 8.72 -0.03
C ALA A 162 0.88 9.95 -0.63
N ASN A 163 1.65 10.95 -1.08
CA ASN A 163 1.08 12.12 -1.76
C ASN A 163 0.48 11.76 -3.11
N TYR A 164 1.09 10.85 -3.87
CA TYR A 164 0.53 10.33 -5.11
C TYR A 164 -0.80 9.62 -4.89
N TRP A 165 -0.89 8.73 -3.89
CA TRP A 165 -2.15 8.08 -3.51
C TRP A 165 -3.25 9.11 -3.22
N LEU A 166 -2.98 10.07 -2.34
CA LEU A 166 -3.99 11.02 -1.84
C LEU A 166 -4.31 12.17 -2.81
N SER A 167 -3.56 12.33 -3.89
CA SER A 167 -3.74 13.43 -4.85
C SER A 167 -4.18 12.94 -6.23
N HIS A 168 -3.79 11.71 -6.62
CA HIS A 168 -3.98 11.21 -7.98
C HIS A 168 -4.80 9.92 -8.05
N VAL A 169 -4.83 9.11 -6.98
CA VAL A 169 -5.51 7.80 -7.00
C VAL A 169 -6.84 7.84 -6.23
N TYR A 170 -6.83 8.31 -4.99
CA TYR A 170 -8.03 8.40 -4.18
C TYR A 170 -8.88 9.62 -4.55
N PRO A 171 -10.22 9.53 -4.38
CA PRO A 171 -11.08 10.70 -4.44
C PRO A 171 -10.65 11.78 -3.42
N PRO A 172 -10.78 13.08 -3.73
CA PRO A 172 -10.37 14.16 -2.84
C PRO A 172 -10.93 14.06 -1.42
N GLU A 173 -12.18 13.64 -1.27
CA GLU A 173 -12.86 13.45 0.01
C GLU A 173 -12.18 12.40 0.91
N VAL A 174 -11.64 11.33 0.31
CA VAL A 174 -10.89 10.28 1.04
C VAL A 174 -9.54 10.82 1.49
N GLY A 175 -8.87 11.56 0.61
CA GLY A 175 -7.60 12.20 0.94
C GLY A 175 -7.73 13.25 2.03
N GLU A 176 -8.82 14.02 2.04
CA GLU A 176 -9.11 15.02 3.06
C GLU A 176 -9.44 14.38 4.41
N ALA A 177 -10.29 13.34 4.43
CA ALA A 177 -10.61 12.59 5.64
C ALA A 177 -9.36 11.96 6.29
N HIS A 178 -8.42 11.44 5.48
CA HIS A 178 -7.13 10.97 5.99
C HIS A 178 -6.30 12.09 6.60
N ARG A 179 -6.18 13.24 5.92
CA ARG A 179 -5.38 14.39 6.37
C ARG A 179 -5.95 15.05 7.64
N ASN A 180 -7.27 15.05 7.78
CA ASN A 180 -7.98 15.57 8.95
C ASN A 180 -8.09 14.54 10.09
N ALA A 181 -7.55 13.33 9.91
CA ALA A 181 -7.61 12.22 10.85
C ALA A 181 -9.03 11.76 11.19
N ASP A 182 -10.00 11.99 10.29
CA ASP A 182 -11.34 11.39 10.37
C ASP A 182 -11.27 9.88 10.10
N LEU A 183 -10.30 9.45 9.29
CA LEU A 183 -9.91 8.06 9.07
C LEU A 183 -8.39 7.93 8.93
N HIS A 184 -7.88 6.70 9.03
CA HIS A 184 -6.48 6.40 8.76
C HIS A 184 -6.39 5.37 7.63
N ILE A 185 -5.62 5.69 6.60
CA ILE A 185 -5.33 4.78 5.49
C ILE A 185 -3.95 4.24 5.77
N HIS A 186 -3.88 2.93 5.97
CA HIS A 186 -2.64 2.24 6.30
C HIS A 186 -1.74 2.12 5.05
N ASP A 187 -0.42 2.12 5.29
CA ASP A 187 0.63 1.77 4.33
C ASP A 187 0.62 2.59 3.02
N LEU A 188 0.21 3.85 3.10
CA LEU A 188 0.26 4.81 1.98
C LEU A 188 1.68 5.07 1.46
N ASP A 189 2.71 4.71 2.22
CA ASP A 189 4.11 4.82 1.83
C ASP A 189 4.53 3.78 0.77
N MET A 190 3.68 2.78 0.49
CA MET A 190 3.94 1.73 -0.49
C MET A 190 2.86 1.70 -1.58
N LEU A 191 3.25 1.36 -2.81
CA LEU A 191 2.34 1.18 -3.96
C LEU A 191 2.30 -0.31 -4.34
N CYS A 192 1.84 -1.15 -3.41
CA CYS A 192 1.79 -2.59 -3.57
C CYS A 192 0.67 -3.21 -2.70
N GLY A 193 0.58 -4.54 -2.69
CA GLY A 193 -0.33 -5.25 -1.80
C GLY A 193 0.08 -5.13 -0.33
N TYR A 194 -0.87 -5.39 0.58
CA TYR A 194 -0.60 -5.30 2.02
C TYR A 194 0.15 -6.53 2.53
N CYS A 195 -0.54 -7.64 2.81
CA CYS A 195 0.07 -8.87 3.32
C CYS A 195 -0.19 -10.02 2.35
N ALA A 196 0.62 -11.08 2.41
CA ALA A 196 0.39 -12.29 1.63
C ALA A 196 0.74 -13.57 2.39
N GLY A 197 -0.04 -14.63 2.16
CA GLY A 197 0.19 -15.97 2.65
C GLY A 197 0.51 -16.85 1.46
N TRP A 198 1.65 -17.52 1.53
CA TRP A 198 2.22 -18.26 0.43
C TRP A 198 2.12 -19.75 0.65
N SER A 199 1.93 -20.47 -0.45
CA SER A 199 2.01 -21.91 -0.51
C SER A 199 3.46 -22.36 -0.31
N LEU A 200 3.78 -22.84 0.89
CA LEU A 200 5.04 -23.54 1.11
C LEU A 200 5.12 -24.80 0.24
N ARG A 201 3.99 -25.50 0.05
CA ARG A 201 3.88 -26.65 -0.86
C ARG A 201 4.35 -26.31 -2.27
N THR A 202 3.89 -25.20 -2.84
CA THR A 202 4.27 -24.76 -4.19
C THR A 202 5.76 -24.44 -4.25
N LEU A 203 6.27 -23.68 -3.27
CA LEU A 203 7.71 -23.38 -3.21
C LEU A 203 8.56 -24.66 -3.14
N LEU A 204 8.14 -25.66 -2.37
CA LEU A 204 8.85 -26.94 -2.26
C LEU A 204 8.71 -27.82 -3.51
N ALA A 205 7.60 -27.69 -4.26
CA ALA A 205 7.33 -28.48 -5.45
C ALA A 205 7.96 -27.90 -6.72
N GLU A 206 8.11 -26.58 -6.82
CA GLU A 206 8.59 -25.87 -8.01
C GLU A 206 9.99 -25.25 -7.81
N GLY A 207 10.32 -24.90 -6.57
CA GLY A 207 11.47 -24.08 -6.22
C GLY A 207 11.22 -22.58 -6.41
N LEU A 208 12.24 -21.77 -6.17
CA LEU A 208 12.20 -20.32 -6.37
C LEU A 208 12.51 -19.96 -7.84
N ASN A 209 11.50 -19.76 -8.67
CA ASN A 209 11.64 -19.54 -10.12
C ASN A 209 10.67 -18.46 -10.66
N GLY A 210 10.67 -18.23 -11.99
CA GLY A 210 9.60 -17.50 -12.69
C GLY A 210 9.86 -16.02 -12.93
N VAL A 211 11.03 -15.47 -12.55
CA VAL A 211 11.36 -14.05 -12.74
C VAL A 211 12.34 -13.87 -13.91
N PRO A 212 11.92 -13.23 -15.02
CA PRO A 212 12.77 -13.03 -16.19
C PRO A 212 14.11 -12.36 -15.86
N GLY A 213 15.20 -12.94 -16.36
CA GLY A 213 16.55 -12.39 -16.18
C GLY A 213 17.12 -12.54 -14.77
N LYS A 214 16.51 -13.37 -13.91
CA LYS A 214 17.03 -13.73 -12.59
C LYS A 214 17.45 -15.20 -12.56
N VAL A 215 18.28 -15.53 -11.58
CA VAL A 215 18.65 -16.93 -11.31
C VAL A 215 17.46 -17.64 -10.70
N GLU A 216 17.19 -18.84 -11.17
CA GLU A 216 16.11 -19.70 -10.68
C GLU A 216 16.68 -20.90 -9.91
N ALA A 217 15.95 -21.35 -8.91
CA ALA A 217 16.21 -22.57 -8.17
C ALA A 217 15.08 -23.57 -8.46
N GLY A 218 15.46 -24.82 -8.77
CA GLY A 218 14.50 -25.91 -8.86
C GLY A 218 14.07 -26.42 -7.48
N PRO A 219 13.20 -27.44 -7.43
CA PRO A 219 12.66 -27.98 -6.20
C PRO A 219 13.76 -28.46 -5.24
N PRO A 220 13.73 -28.07 -3.96
CA PRO A 220 14.73 -28.49 -2.98
C PRO A 220 14.70 -30.00 -2.76
N ARG A 221 15.90 -30.60 -2.57
CA ARG A 221 16.05 -32.06 -2.35
C ARG A 221 16.36 -32.44 -0.90
N HIS A 222 16.83 -31.46 -0.12
CA HIS A 222 17.28 -31.60 1.28
C HIS A 222 16.75 -30.44 2.12
N LEU A 223 16.64 -30.64 3.43
CA LEU A 223 16.12 -29.63 4.37
C LEU A 223 16.87 -28.29 4.27
N SER A 224 18.20 -28.33 4.15
CA SER A 224 19.03 -27.11 4.01
C SER A 224 18.71 -26.30 2.76
N SER A 225 18.50 -26.97 1.64
CA SER A 225 18.09 -26.31 0.41
C SER A 225 16.66 -25.75 0.50
N ALA A 226 15.75 -26.44 1.19
CA ALA A 226 14.40 -25.94 1.42
C ALA A 226 14.42 -24.68 2.29
N VAL A 227 15.10 -24.72 3.43
CA VAL A 227 15.28 -23.57 4.34
C VAL A 227 15.92 -22.39 3.63
N GLY A 228 17.00 -22.62 2.87
CA GLY A 228 17.67 -21.57 2.11
C GLY A 228 16.74 -20.91 1.07
N GLN A 229 15.92 -21.69 0.36
CA GLN A 229 14.94 -21.16 -0.57
C GLN A 229 13.83 -20.39 0.14
N MET A 230 13.35 -20.83 1.31
CA MET A 230 12.36 -20.11 2.11
C MET A 230 12.88 -18.74 2.58
N VAL A 231 14.11 -18.67 3.07
CA VAL A 231 14.76 -17.41 3.45
C VAL A 231 14.84 -16.46 2.26
N ASN A 232 15.31 -16.95 1.10
CA ASN A 232 15.42 -16.13 -0.10
C ASN A 232 14.05 -15.67 -0.61
N PHE A 233 13.04 -16.54 -0.57
CA PHE A 233 11.68 -16.24 -1.00
C PHE A 233 11.06 -15.13 -0.14
N LEU A 234 11.03 -15.31 1.19
CA LEU A 234 10.47 -14.32 2.13
C LEU A 234 11.29 -13.02 2.12
N GLY A 235 12.62 -13.13 2.06
CA GLY A 235 13.53 -11.99 2.00
C GLY A 235 13.47 -11.21 0.69
N THR A 236 13.03 -11.83 -0.41
CA THR A 236 12.77 -11.16 -1.68
C THR A 236 11.42 -10.45 -1.64
N LEU A 237 10.36 -11.17 -1.26
CA LEU A 237 8.99 -10.68 -1.31
C LEU A 237 8.68 -9.58 -0.30
N GLN A 238 9.43 -9.45 0.79
CA GLN A 238 9.29 -8.28 1.66
C GLN A 238 9.48 -6.93 0.93
N ASN A 239 10.13 -6.92 -0.23
CA ASN A 239 10.31 -5.69 -1.02
C ASN A 239 9.12 -5.39 -1.94
N GLU A 240 8.25 -6.38 -2.15
CA GLU A 240 7.10 -6.30 -3.07
C GLU A 240 5.77 -6.11 -2.32
N TRP A 241 5.79 -6.16 -0.99
CA TRP A 241 4.60 -6.08 -0.13
C TRP A 241 4.88 -5.16 1.06
N ALA A 242 3.86 -4.41 1.49
CA ALA A 242 4.01 -3.46 2.58
C ALA A 242 4.04 -4.14 3.96
N GLY A 243 3.29 -5.21 4.09
CA GLY A 243 3.08 -5.97 5.29
C GLY A 243 3.69 -7.37 5.22
N ALA A 244 3.11 -8.24 6.03
CA ALA A 244 3.75 -9.48 6.39
C ALA A 244 3.53 -10.62 5.40
N GLN A 245 4.52 -11.51 5.39
CA GLN A 245 4.63 -12.66 4.50
C GLN A 245 4.57 -13.94 5.34
N ALA A 246 3.63 -14.83 5.03
CA ALA A 246 3.38 -16.01 5.86
C ALA A 246 3.54 -17.32 5.09
N PHE A 247 4.03 -18.35 5.79
CA PHE A 247 3.84 -19.75 5.37
C PHE A 247 2.91 -20.46 6.35
N SER A 248 2.08 -21.34 5.81
CA SER A 248 1.22 -22.23 6.59
C SER A 248 1.75 -23.66 6.59
N SER A 249 1.37 -24.45 7.60
CA SER A 249 1.70 -25.87 7.72
C SER A 249 3.21 -26.14 7.66
N PHE A 250 3.99 -25.30 8.34
CA PHE A 250 5.45 -25.30 8.29
C PHE A 250 6.05 -26.63 8.77
N ASP A 251 5.61 -27.13 9.92
CA ASP A 251 6.03 -28.39 10.50
C ASP A 251 5.63 -29.59 9.62
N THR A 252 4.37 -29.61 9.15
CA THR A 252 3.85 -30.66 8.27
C THR A 252 4.66 -30.74 6.97
N TYR A 253 4.95 -29.62 6.31
CA TYR A 253 5.62 -29.61 5.01
C TYR A 253 7.14 -29.85 5.08
N LEU A 254 7.78 -29.56 6.21
CA LEU A 254 9.22 -29.83 6.38
C LEU A 254 9.53 -31.21 6.96
N ALA A 255 8.58 -31.84 7.67
CA ALA A 255 8.74 -33.18 8.22
C ALA A 255 9.21 -34.24 7.20
N PRO A 256 8.73 -34.27 5.94
CA PRO A 256 9.21 -35.22 4.93
C PRO A 256 10.73 -35.21 4.71
N PHE A 257 11.36 -34.02 4.74
CA PHE A 257 12.82 -33.90 4.56
C PHE A 257 13.59 -34.50 5.73
N VAL A 258 13.06 -34.34 6.95
CA VAL A 258 13.65 -34.92 8.17
C VAL A 258 13.68 -36.44 8.07
N ARG A 259 12.58 -37.05 7.63
CA ARG A 259 12.51 -38.50 7.47
C ARG A 259 13.37 -39.02 6.33
N LYS A 260 13.22 -38.42 5.13
CA LYS A 260 13.91 -38.87 3.91
C LYS A 260 15.42 -38.94 4.14
N ASP A 261 15.99 -37.91 4.76
CA ASP A 261 17.43 -37.81 4.99
C ASP A 261 17.84 -38.39 6.36
N ALA A 262 16.90 -38.99 7.12
CA ALA A 262 17.10 -39.51 8.47
C ALA A 262 17.85 -38.53 9.39
N LEU A 263 17.41 -37.28 9.40
CA LEU A 263 18.13 -36.18 10.06
C LEU A 263 18.15 -36.35 11.57
N SER A 264 19.33 -36.10 12.16
CA SER A 264 19.49 -36.05 13.61
C SER A 264 18.89 -34.75 14.17
N TYR A 265 18.61 -34.76 15.49
CA TYR A 265 18.21 -33.56 16.22
C TYR A 265 19.15 -32.37 15.94
N GLU A 266 20.47 -32.58 15.98
CA GLU A 266 21.45 -31.51 15.74
C GLU A 266 21.36 -30.94 14.32
N ALA A 267 21.13 -31.79 13.31
CA ALA A 267 20.97 -31.34 11.94
C ALA A 267 19.69 -30.51 11.76
N VAL A 268 18.57 -30.95 12.34
CA VAL A 268 17.31 -30.18 12.31
C VAL A 268 17.49 -28.85 13.05
N ARG A 269 18.12 -28.89 14.23
CA ARG A 269 18.41 -27.70 15.04
C ARG A 269 19.24 -26.67 14.31
N GLN A 270 20.29 -27.11 13.62
CA GLN A 270 21.14 -26.20 12.85
C GLN A 270 20.35 -25.51 11.72
N ASN A 271 19.54 -26.25 10.98
CA ASN A 271 18.73 -25.69 9.88
C ASN A 271 17.67 -24.70 10.38
N ILE A 272 16.97 -25.02 11.47
CA ILE A 272 15.96 -24.14 12.06
C ILE A 272 16.62 -22.90 12.69
N GLN A 273 17.78 -23.06 13.33
CA GLN A 273 18.56 -21.94 13.83
C GLN A 273 18.97 -21.00 12.68
N GLU A 274 19.49 -21.54 11.58
CA GLU A 274 19.83 -20.75 10.40
C GLU A 274 18.62 -20.00 9.84
N LEU A 275 17.45 -20.65 9.74
CA LEU A 275 16.20 -19.99 9.32
C LEU A 275 15.86 -18.79 10.22
N VAL A 276 15.78 -19.02 11.53
CA VAL A 276 15.38 -17.98 12.49
C VAL A 276 16.36 -16.81 12.46
N PHE A 277 17.67 -17.06 12.49
CA PHE A 277 18.66 -15.99 12.46
C PHE A 277 18.59 -15.20 11.16
N ASN A 278 18.50 -15.86 9.99
CA ASN A 278 18.44 -15.14 8.72
C ASN A 278 17.17 -14.28 8.57
N LEU A 279 16.04 -14.69 9.17
CA LEU A 279 14.81 -13.89 9.18
C LEU A 279 14.83 -12.74 10.20
N ASN A 280 15.81 -12.68 11.10
CA ASN A 280 16.00 -11.59 12.07
C ASN A 280 17.23 -10.70 11.78
N VAL A 281 17.95 -10.95 10.68
CA VAL A 281 19.06 -10.09 10.25
C VAL A 281 18.59 -9.21 9.09
N PRO A 282 18.54 -7.88 9.25
CA PRO A 282 18.14 -6.98 8.16
C PRO A 282 19.17 -7.03 7.03
N SER A 283 18.71 -7.11 5.79
CA SER A 283 19.56 -7.11 4.60
C SER A 283 19.74 -5.70 4.02
N ARG A 284 20.71 -5.51 3.11
CA ARG A 284 21.15 -4.20 2.61
C ARG A 284 20.07 -3.37 1.90
N TRP A 285 18.93 -3.96 1.55
CA TRP A 285 17.78 -3.27 0.94
C TRP A 285 16.53 -3.19 1.83
N GLY A 286 16.48 -3.94 2.94
CA GLY A 286 15.40 -3.88 3.92
C GLY A 286 15.96 -3.43 5.25
N THR A 287 15.78 -2.16 5.61
CA THR A 287 16.15 -1.63 6.94
C THR A 287 15.32 -2.19 8.08
N GLN A 288 14.40 -3.08 7.73
CA GLN A 288 13.60 -3.91 8.59
C GLN A 288 13.94 -5.36 8.29
N THR A 289 13.91 -6.17 9.33
CA THR A 289 13.82 -7.62 9.19
C THR A 289 12.51 -7.98 8.49
N PRO A 290 12.48 -9.02 7.64
CA PRO A 290 11.24 -9.47 7.00
C PRO A 290 10.14 -9.72 8.02
N PHE A 291 9.01 -9.01 7.89
CA PHE A 291 7.84 -9.29 8.72
C PHE A 291 7.26 -10.63 8.29
N THR A 292 7.58 -11.67 9.04
CA THR A 292 7.26 -13.06 8.68
C THR A 292 6.46 -13.78 9.74
N ASN A 293 5.58 -14.67 9.32
CA ASN A 293 4.78 -15.53 10.19
C ASN A 293 4.87 -16.99 9.72
N LEU A 294 4.99 -17.91 10.66
CA LEU A 294 4.93 -19.36 10.39
C LEU A 294 3.78 -19.96 11.19
N THR A 295 2.87 -20.66 10.51
CA THR A 295 1.83 -21.44 11.16
C THR A 295 2.25 -22.90 11.28
N PHE A 296 2.06 -23.45 12.48
CA PHE A 296 2.37 -24.82 12.85
C PHE A 296 1.06 -25.57 13.09
N ASP A 297 0.90 -26.71 12.44
CA ASP A 297 -0.30 -27.52 12.56
C ASP A 297 -0.33 -28.30 13.87
N TRP A 298 0.85 -28.67 14.40
CA TRP A 298 1.06 -29.50 15.58
C TRP A 298 0.60 -30.96 15.41
N VAL A 299 -0.61 -31.15 14.89
CA VAL A 299 -1.17 -32.44 14.47
C VAL A 299 -1.42 -32.38 12.97
N CYS A 300 -1.01 -33.42 12.24
CA CYS A 300 -1.18 -33.48 10.79
C CYS A 300 -2.65 -33.24 10.38
N PRO A 301 -2.93 -32.21 9.57
CA PRO A 301 -4.29 -31.91 9.11
C PRO A 301 -4.93 -33.08 8.36
N GLU A 302 -6.23 -33.26 8.54
CA GLU A 302 -7.00 -34.36 7.92
C GLU A 302 -6.88 -34.36 6.39
N ASP A 303 -6.90 -33.17 5.77
CA ASP A 303 -6.79 -33.01 4.31
C ASP A 303 -5.42 -33.40 3.75
N LEU A 304 -4.36 -33.31 4.56
CA LEU A 304 -3.00 -33.71 4.16
C LEU A 304 -2.65 -35.15 4.53
N ARG A 305 -3.36 -35.74 5.50
CA ARG A 305 -3.01 -37.00 6.15
C ARG A 305 -2.71 -38.14 5.18
N GLU A 306 -3.55 -38.34 4.17
CA GLU A 306 -3.41 -39.43 3.19
C GLU A 306 -2.53 -39.07 1.98
N GLN A 307 -2.06 -37.82 1.89
CA GLN A 307 -1.26 -37.37 0.76
C GLN A 307 0.19 -37.79 0.91
N HIS A 308 0.81 -38.15 -0.22
CA HIS A 308 2.24 -38.42 -0.30
C HIS A 308 3.01 -37.10 -0.56
N PRO A 309 4.07 -36.80 0.22
CA PRO A 309 4.94 -35.67 -0.05
C PRO A 309 5.77 -35.93 -1.32
N VAL A 310 6.05 -34.85 -2.06
CA VAL A 310 6.94 -34.87 -3.22
C VAL A 310 8.19 -34.07 -2.88
N ILE A 311 9.37 -34.69 -3.00
CA ILE A 311 10.66 -34.05 -2.73
C ILE A 311 11.52 -34.14 -3.98
N GLY A 312 11.97 -33.01 -4.52
CA GLY A 312 12.84 -33.00 -5.70
C GLY A 312 12.20 -33.59 -6.97
N GLY A 313 10.86 -33.63 -7.04
CA GLY A 313 10.09 -34.26 -8.11
C GLY A 313 9.78 -35.75 -7.90
N GLU A 314 10.19 -36.35 -6.78
CA GLU A 314 9.94 -37.76 -6.45
C GLU A 314 8.89 -37.88 -5.34
N GLU A 315 7.89 -38.74 -5.55
CA GLU A 315 6.89 -39.07 -4.53
C GLU A 315 7.49 -39.99 -3.46
N MET A 316 7.28 -39.66 -2.19
CA MET A 316 7.83 -40.44 -1.08
C MET A 316 6.94 -41.63 -0.73
N ALA A 317 7.54 -42.70 -0.21
CA ALA A 317 6.84 -43.95 0.12
C ALA A 317 5.94 -43.88 1.37
N PHE A 318 5.89 -42.73 2.04
CA PHE A 318 5.12 -42.48 3.26
C PHE A 318 4.19 -41.29 3.06
N THR A 319 3.13 -41.22 3.85
CA THR A 319 2.15 -40.13 3.86
C THR A 319 2.50 -39.06 4.90
N TYR A 320 1.86 -37.88 4.82
CA TYR A 320 1.96 -36.87 5.88
C TYR A 320 1.39 -37.34 7.23
N GLY A 321 0.39 -38.21 7.23
CA GLY A 321 -0.20 -38.76 8.46
C GLY A 321 0.79 -39.58 9.28
N GLU A 322 1.81 -40.15 8.64
CA GLU A 322 2.85 -40.93 9.31
C GLU A 322 3.94 -40.03 9.94
N LEU A 323 3.96 -38.72 9.66
CA LEU A 323 5.04 -37.77 10.00
C LEU A 323 5.01 -37.16 11.41
N GLY A 324 4.20 -37.71 12.33
CA GLY A 324 4.09 -37.23 13.71
C GLY A 324 5.44 -37.04 14.44
N PRO A 325 6.33 -38.05 14.47
CA PRO A 325 7.62 -37.93 15.17
C PRO A 325 8.53 -36.80 14.62
N GLU A 326 8.53 -36.58 13.31
CA GLU A 326 9.32 -35.55 12.65
C GLU A 326 8.72 -34.16 12.85
N MET A 327 7.37 -34.05 12.84
CA MET A 327 6.68 -32.83 13.23
C MET A 327 6.99 -32.47 14.69
N ASP A 328 6.95 -33.44 15.60
CA ASP A 328 7.31 -33.24 17.01
C ASP A 328 8.77 -32.77 17.18
N LEU A 329 9.69 -33.34 16.40
CA LEU A 329 11.10 -32.93 16.40
C LEU A 329 11.27 -31.49 15.92
N ILE A 330 10.61 -31.11 14.82
CA ILE A 330 10.65 -29.74 14.28
C ILE A 330 10.09 -28.75 15.31
N ASN A 331 8.92 -29.06 15.88
CA ASN A 331 8.27 -28.21 16.89
C ASN A 331 9.16 -28.04 18.12
N ARG A 332 9.71 -29.13 18.66
CA ARG A 332 10.66 -29.10 19.78
C ARG A 332 11.83 -28.19 19.50
N VAL A 333 12.51 -28.42 18.38
CA VAL A 333 13.70 -27.66 17.97
C VAL A 333 13.37 -26.18 17.80
N TYR A 334 12.27 -25.87 17.14
CA TYR A 334 11.86 -24.49 16.89
C TYR A 334 11.60 -23.74 18.20
N ILE A 335 10.86 -24.34 19.13
CA ILE A 335 10.59 -23.77 20.46
C ILE A 335 11.88 -23.56 21.22
N GLU A 336 12.80 -24.52 21.21
CA GLU A 336 14.09 -24.41 21.89
C GLU A 336 14.97 -23.28 21.31
N VAL A 337 15.01 -23.13 19.98
CA VAL A 337 15.73 -22.02 19.32
C VAL A 337 15.14 -20.66 19.69
N MET A 338 13.81 -20.51 19.61
CA MET A 338 13.11 -19.27 19.96
C MET A 338 13.26 -18.94 21.45
N THR A 339 13.25 -19.95 22.33
CA THR A 339 13.39 -19.80 23.78
C THR A 339 14.81 -19.42 24.21
N ALA A 340 15.82 -19.93 23.50
CA ALA A 340 17.22 -19.59 23.74
C ALA A 340 17.51 -18.12 23.40
N GLY A 341 16.91 -17.61 22.33
CA GLY A 341 17.12 -16.24 21.86
C GLY A 341 18.47 -16.05 21.16
N ASP A 342 18.83 -14.78 20.95
CA ASP A 342 20.10 -14.42 20.31
C ASP A 342 21.32 -14.65 21.23
N ALA A 343 22.52 -14.27 20.76
CA ALA A 343 23.75 -14.41 21.54
C ALA A 343 23.76 -13.65 22.89
N LYS A 344 22.80 -12.74 23.12
CA LYS A 344 22.61 -12.00 24.36
C LYS A 344 21.36 -12.47 25.13
N GLY A 345 20.70 -13.55 24.70
CA GLY A 345 19.47 -14.07 25.28
C GLY A 345 18.22 -13.24 24.98
N ARG A 346 18.28 -12.35 23.98
CA ARG A 346 17.12 -11.54 23.55
C ARG A 346 16.20 -12.39 22.70
N VAL A 347 14.90 -12.16 22.84
CA VAL A 347 13.87 -12.83 22.04
C VAL A 347 14.01 -12.46 20.55
N PHE A 348 13.70 -13.41 19.67
CA PHE A 348 13.53 -13.14 18.25
C PHE A 348 12.12 -12.61 17.99
N THR A 349 12.03 -11.53 17.21
CA THR A 349 10.72 -10.98 16.81
C THR A 349 10.09 -11.83 15.72
N PHE A 350 10.91 -12.37 14.82
CA PHE A 350 10.46 -13.11 13.64
C PHE A 350 11.06 -14.53 13.56
N PRO A 351 10.53 -15.39 12.69
CA PRO A 351 9.14 -15.32 12.23
C PRO A 351 8.20 -15.48 13.44
N ILE A 352 7.06 -14.79 13.41
CA ILE A 352 6.04 -14.94 14.45
C ILE A 352 5.50 -16.37 14.38
N PRO A 353 5.65 -17.17 15.45
CA PRO A 353 5.06 -18.49 15.47
C PRO A 353 3.57 -18.40 15.79
N THR A 354 2.76 -19.12 15.03
CA THR A 354 1.32 -19.31 15.29
C THR A 354 1.01 -20.80 15.37
N TYR A 355 0.48 -21.26 16.50
CA TYR A 355 0.15 -22.66 16.73
C TYR A 355 -1.35 -22.91 16.69
N ASN A 356 -1.76 -23.94 15.95
CA ASN A 356 -3.15 -24.38 15.90
C ASN A 356 -3.49 -25.18 17.18
N ILE A 357 -4.51 -24.73 17.90
CA ILE A 357 -5.05 -25.42 19.07
C ILE A 357 -6.37 -26.08 18.68
N THR A 358 -6.36 -27.40 18.56
CA THR A 358 -7.51 -28.23 18.22
C THR A 358 -7.96 -29.06 19.41
N SER A 359 -9.07 -29.79 19.28
CA SER A 359 -9.51 -30.77 20.29
C SER A 359 -8.51 -31.90 20.52
N GLU A 360 -7.61 -32.15 19.57
CA GLU A 360 -6.57 -33.19 19.62
C GLU A 360 -5.24 -32.67 20.18
N PHE A 361 -5.17 -31.40 20.60
CA PHE A 361 -3.93 -30.82 21.10
C PHE A 361 -3.43 -31.58 22.36
N PRO A 362 -2.18 -32.09 22.36
CA PRO A 362 -1.66 -32.91 23.45
C PRO A 362 -1.15 -32.04 24.60
N TRP A 363 -2.08 -31.57 25.43
CA TRP A 363 -1.84 -30.64 26.55
C TRP A 363 -0.73 -31.07 27.52
N ASP A 364 -0.61 -32.38 27.76
CA ASP A 364 0.34 -32.96 28.72
C ASP A 364 1.67 -33.40 28.07
N SER A 365 1.88 -33.11 26.78
CA SER A 365 3.14 -33.45 26.10
C SER A 365 4.30 -32.58 26.57
N GLU A 366 5.52 -33.10 26.52
CA GLU A 366 6.69 -32.30 26.86
C GLU A 366 6.85 -31.07 25.93
N ASN A 367 6.47 -31.20 24.65
CA ASN A 367 6.49 -30.09 23.70
C ASN A 367 5.46 -29.02 24.08
N ALA A 368 4.27 -29.39 24.56
CA ALA A 368 3.28 -28.43 25.07
C ALA A 368 3.82 -27.68 26.30
N THR A 369 4.48 -28.38 27.23
CA THR A 369 5.15 -27.74 28.38
C THR A 369 6.17 -26.70 27.90
N ARG A 370 7.07 -27.06 26.97
CA ARG A 370 8.06 -26.14 26.39
C ARG A 370 7.40 -24.93 25.71
N LEU A 371 6.31 -25.15 24.98
CA LEU A 371 5.55 -24.10 24.30
C LEU A 371 4.99 -23.08 25.31
N PHE A 372 4.39 -23.55 26.40
CA PHE A 372 3.83 -22.69 27.43
C PHE A 372 4.92 -22.00 28.28
N GLU A 373 6.06 -22.64 28.50
CA GLU A 373 7.23 -21.99 29.11
C GLU A 373 7.76 -20.85 28.25
N MET A 374 7.89 -21.05 26.93
CA MET A 374 8.24 -19.99 25.98
C MET A 374 7.22 -18.84 26.04
N THR A 375 5.93 -19.18 26.11
CA THR A 375 4.81 -18.22 26.25
C THR A 375 4.94 -17.41 27.52
N ALA A 376 5.17 -18.06 28.66
CA ALA A 376 5.32 -17.39 29.95
C ALA A 376 6.55 -16.48 29.97
N LYS A 377 7.63 -16.87 29.29
CA LYS A 377 8.89 -16.12 29.24
C LYS A 377 8.82 -14.88 28.35
N TYR A 378 8.20 -14.99 27.18
CA TYR A 378 8.30 -13.97 26.13
C TYR A 378 6.97 -13.44 25.57
N GLY A 379 5.82 -14.00 25.95
CA GLY A 379 4.53 -13.64 25.38
C GLY A 379 4.32 -14.12 23.94
N LEU A 380 5.11 -15.10 23.50
CA LEU A 380 5.04 -15.78 22.20
C LEU A 380 4.91 -17.29 22.44
N PRO A 381 4.15 -18.04 21.63
CA PRO A 381 3.65 -17.72 20.28
C PRO A 381 2.23 -17.12 20.28
N TYR A 382 1.68 -16.89 19.09
CA TYR A 382 0.24 -16.77 18.90
C TYR A 382 -0.43 -18.14 18.87
N PHE A 383 -1.67 -18.18 19.34
CA PHE A 383 -2.49 -19.39 19.36
C PHE A 383 -3.74 -19.19 18.52
N GLN A 384 -3.94 -20.05 17.54
CA GLN A 384 -5.15 -20.10 16.75
C GLN A 384 -6.08 -21.15 17.34
N ASN A 385 -7.11 -20.69 18.05
CA ASN A 385 -8.01 -21.57 18.80
C ASN A 385 -9.18 -22.06 17.93
N PHE A 386 -9.21 -23.38 17.68
CA PHE A 386 -10.29 -24.06 16.95
C PHE A 386 -11.23 -24.85 17.87
N ILE A 387 -10.97 -24.95 19.18
CA ILE A 387 -11.79 -25.76 20.11
C ILE A 387 -13.20 -25.18 20.27
N ASN A 388 -13.33 -23.85 20.30
CA ASN A 388 -14.59 -23.14 20.49
C ASN A 388 -14.98 -22.33 19.24
N SER A 389 -14.61 -22.81 18.05
CA SER A 389 -14.83 -22.11 16.79
C SER A 389 -15.60 -23.00 15.82
N ASP A 390 -16.45 -22.40 14.99
CA ASP A 390 -17.08 -23.09 13.84
C ASP A 390 -16.09 -23.27 12.66
N LEU A 391 -14.80 -22.99 12.88
CA LEU A 391 -13.73 -23.08 11.91
C LEU A 391 -12.87 -24.31 12.21
N GLU A 392 -12.40 -24.96 11.16
CA GLU A 392 -11.44 -26.06 11.24
C GLU A 392 -10.08 -25.59 10.69
N PRO A 393 -8.95 -26.23 11.07
CA PRO A 393 -7.62 -25.86 10.58
C PRO A 393 -7.50 -25.76 9.05
N ARG A 394 -8.22 -26.62 8.31
CA ARG A 394 -8.26 -26.59 6.83
C ARG A 394 -8.98 -25.39 6.24
N MET A 395 -9.82 -24.71 7.04
CA MET A 395 -10.70 -23.61 6.58
C MET A 395 -10.06 -22.22 6.75
N VAL A 396 -8.93 -22.13 7.46
CA VAL A 396 -8.29 -20.85 7.74
C VAL A 396 -6.79 -20.95 7.52
N ARG A 397 -6.26 -19.97 6.81
CA ARG A 397 -4.81 -19.72 6.74
C ARG A 397 -4.52 -18.36 7.38
N SER A 398 -3.55 -18.33 8.28
CA SER A 398 -3.17 -17.12 9.00
C SER A 398 -2.28 -16.26 8.10
N MET A 399 -2.77 -15.08 7.78
CA MET A 399 -2.17 -14.10 6.87
C MET A 399 -1.38 -13.06 7.67
N CYS A 400 -0.54 -13.52 8.61
CA CYS A 400 0.13 -12.74 9.67
C CYS A 400 -0.66 -12.59 10.99
N CYS A 401 -0.63 -11.41 11.62
CA CYS A 401 -0.85 -11.24 13.06
C CYS A 401 -2.30 -11.43 13.50
N ARG A 402 -3.25 -11.11 12.64
CA ARG A 402 -4.68 -11.16 12.95
C ARG A 402 -5.58 -11.31 11.73
N LEU A 403 -5.04 -11.10 10.53
CA LEU A 403 -5.79 -11.32 9.31
C LEU A 403 -5.96 -12.83 9.11
N GLN A 404 -7.21 -13.27 9.12
CA GLN A 404 -7.59 -14.65 8.87
C GLN A 404 -8.52 -14.66 7.67
N LEU A 405 -8.22 -15.51 6.70
CA LEU A 405 -9.10 -15.76 5.57
C LEU A 405 -9.99 -16.96 5.91
N ASP A 406 -11.30 -16.74 6.04
CA ASP A 406 -12.26 -17.84 6.00
C ASP A 406 -12.45 -18.30 4.55
N LEU A 407 -11.89 -19.46 4.23
CA LEU A 407 -11.95 -20.01 2.88
C LEU A 407 -13.39 -20.31 2.43
N ARG A 408 -14.34 -20.48 3.36
CA ARG A 408 -15.76 -20.69 3.04
C ARG A 408 -16.41 -19.44 2.45
N GLU A 409 -15.96 -18.25 2.84
CA GLU A 409 -16.45 -17.00 2.26
C GLU A 409 -15.78 -16.69 0.93
N LEU A 410 -14.50 -17.07 0.77
CA LEU A 410 -13.78 -16.92 -0.49
C LEU A 410 -14.37 -17.80 -1.61
N LEU A 411 -14.74 -19.04 -1.29
CA LEU A 411 -15.44 -19.96 -2.19
C LEU A 411 -16.77 -19.39 -2.73
N LYS A 412 -17.43 -18.48 -2.00
CA LYS A 412 -18.68 -17.83 -2.42
C LYS A 412 -18.47 -16.69 -3.43
N ARG A 413 -17.25 -16.14 -3.58
CA ARG A 413 -16.98 -14.97 -4.44
C ARG A 413 -16.45 -15.31 -5.85
N GLY A 414 -16.45 -16.58 -6.24
CA GLY A 414 -16.24 -17.03 -7.62
C GLY A 414 -14.78 -17.34 -7.98
N ASN A 415 -14.60 -18.43 -8.73
CA ASN A 415 -13.33 -18.88 -9.30
C ASN A 415 -12.85 -17.91 -10.40
N GLY A 416 -12.18 -16.81 -10.02
CA GLY A 416 -11.62 -15.85 -10.95
C GLY A 416 -10.45 -15.06 -10.36
N LEU A 417 -9.27 -15.22 -10.97
CA LEU A 417 -8.00 -14.50 -10.76
C LEU A 417 -7.33 -14.51 -9.38
N PHE A 418 -8.05 -14.76 -8.29
CA PHE A 418 -7.48 -14.87 -6.95
C PHE A 418 -7.61 -16.32 -6.46
N GLY A 419 -6.47 -16.97 -6.17
CA GLY A 419 -6.42 -18.39 -5.83
C GLY A 419 -7.18 -18.72 -4.53
N SER A 420 -7.81 -19.89 -4.49
CA SER A 420 -8.37 -20.43 -3.24
C SER A 420 -7.24 -20.95 -2.35
N ALA A 421 -7.09 -20.39 -1.15
CA ALA A 421 -6.20 -20.83 -0.08
C ALA A 421 -4.77 -20.26 -0.07
N GLU A 422 -3.84 -20.81 -0.86
CA GLU A 422 -2.39 -20.63 -0.62
C GLU A 422 -1.72 -19.55 -1.50
N GLN A 423 -2.54 -18.68 -2.12
CA GLN A 423 -2.12 -17.58 -3.01
C GLN A 423 -3.06 -16.38 -2.84
N THR A 424 -3.60 -16.22 -1.64
CA THR A 424 -4.53 -15.13 -1.31
C THR A 424 -3.76 -14.10 -0.49
N GLY A 425 -4.05 -12.81 -0.67
CA GLY A 425 -3.33 -11.66 -0.09
C GLY A 425 -4.18 -10.40 -0.13
#